data_AF-A0A7X8EKK2-F1
#
_entry.id   AF-A0A7X8EKK2-F1
#
_cell.length_a   1.000
_cell.length_b   1.000
_cell.length_c   1.000
_cell.angle_alpha   90.00
_cell.angle_beta   90.00
_cell.angle_gamma   90.00
#
_symmetry.space_group_name_H-M   'P 1'
#
loop_
_entity.id
_entity.type
_entity.pdbx_description
1 polymer ?
#
loop_
_entity_poly.entity_id
_entity_poly.type
_entity_poly.pdbx_seq_one_letter_code
_entity_poly.pdbx_strand_id
1 'polypeptide(L)' 'MPDYKELVDFIVKRLVTNPDEVRVEAETDERGVTAVTIRVAPDDVGRVIGKRGA' A
#
# COMPACT_ATOMS: atom_id res chain seq x y z
N MET A 1 10.44 11.78 10.76
CA MET A 1 9.38 10.77 10.68
C MET A 1 9.79 9.74 9.64
N PRO A 2 9.69 8.42 9.88
CA PRO A 2 9.95 7.45 8.83
C PRO A 2 8.96 7.63 7.66
N ASP A 3 9.45 7.52 6.43
CA ASP A 3 8.61 7.61 5.23
C ASP A 3 7.90 6.26 5.00
N TYR A 4 6.69 6.13 5.54
CA TYR A 4 5.87 4.93 5.37
C TYR A 4 5.38 4.76 3.93
N LYS A 5 5.25 5.84 3.17
CA LYS A 5 4.81 5.77 1.77
C LYS A 5 5.84 5.02 0.95
N GLU A 6 7.12 5.39 1.07
CA GLU A 6 8.20 4.76 0.32
C GLU A 6 8.39 3.28 0.69
N LEU A 7 8.31 2.97 1.99
CA LEU A 7 8.38 1.58 2.46
C LEU A 7 7.26 0.71 1.89
N VAL A 8 6.01 1.20 1.98
CA VAL A 8 4.84 0.46 1.50
C VAL A 8 4.86 0.33 -0.02
N ASP A 9 5.20 1.39 -0.75
CA ASP A 9 5.34 1.37 -2.21
C ASP A 9 6.36 0.32 -2.66
N PHE A 10 7.52 0.28 -2.01
CA PHE A 10 8.57 -0.70 -2.28
C PHE A 10 8.10 -2.15 -2.09
N ILE A 11 7.35 -2.42 -1.02
CA ILE A 11 6.82 -3.75 -0.73
C ILE A 11 5.73 -4.13 -1.73
N VAL A 12 4.71 -3.27 -1.91
CA VAL A 12 3.53 -3.57 -2.72
C VAL A 12 3.92 -3.79 -4.18
N LYS A 13 4.80 -2.97 -4.76
CA LYS A 13 5.27 -3.14 -6.15
C LYS A 13 5.92 -4.49 -6.43
N ARG A 14 6.45 -5.17 -5.41
CA ARG A 14 7.03 -6.52 -5.54
C ARG A 14 6.02 -7.65 -5.36
N LEU A 15 4.84 -7.37 -4.81
CA LEU A 15 3.79 -8.36 -4.54
C LEU A 15 2.76 -8.45 -5.67
N VAL A 16 2.54 -7.35 -6.37
CA VAL A 16 1.54 -7.22 -7.43
C VAL A 16 2.10 -7.62 -8.80
N THR A 17 1.21 -7.90 -9.75
CA THR A 17 1.56 -8.15 -11.15
C THR A 17 1.67 -6.87 -11.97
N ASN A 18 0.95 -5.81 -11.61
CA ASN A 18 0.98 -4.51 -12.28
C ASN A 18 1.57 -3.43 -11.36
N PRO A 19 2.92 -3.31 -11.26
CA PRO A 19 3.56 -2.35 -10.37
C PRO A 19 3.30 -0.88 -10.74
N ASP A 20 2.98 -0.61 -12.02
CA ASP A 20 2.70 0.74 -12.52
C ASP A 20 1.33 1.28 -12.06
N GLU A 21 0.42 0.39 -11.65
CA GLU A 21 -0.90 0.76 -11.12
C GLU A 21 -0.91 0.95 -9.60
N VAL A 22 0.23 0.78 -8.94
CA VAL A 22 0.36 1.00 -7.49
C VAL A 22 0.41 2.50 -7.20
N ARG A 23 -0.53 2.99 -6.39
CA ARG A 23 -0.51 4.34 -5.83
C ARG A 23 -0.60 4.27 -4.31
N VAL A 24 0.37 4.91 -3.65
CA VAL A 24 0.44 4.97 -2.19
C VAL A 24 0.35 6.43 -1.75
N GLU A 25 -0.60 6.71 -0.86
CA GLU A 25 -0.82 8.01 -0.23
C GLU A 25 -0.62 7.83 1.28
N ALA A 26 0.04 8.79 1.92
CA ALA A 26 0.26 8.78 3.37
C ALA A 26 -0.10 10.15 3.95
N GLU A 27 -0.94 10.15 4.98
CA GLU A 27 -1.37 11.34 5.70
C GLU A 27 -1.15 11.13 7.19
N THR A 28 -0.50 12.08 7.85
CA THR A 28 -0.29 12.05 9.30
C THR A 28 -1.17 13.10 9.96
N ASP A 29 -1.97 12.67 10.94
CA ASP A 29 -2.83 13.58 11.70
C ASP A 29 -2.08 14.29 12.85
N GLU A 30 -2.75 15.25 13.49
CA GLU A 30 -2.21 16.03 14.60
C GLU A 30 -1.88 15.17 15.85
N ARG A 31 -2.41 13.94 15.93
CA ARG A 31 -2.17 12.98 17.01
C ARG A 31 -0.99 12.06 16.69
N GLY A 32 -0.35 12.22 15.53
CA GLY A 32 0.77 11.42 15.06
C GLY A 32 0.38 10.07 14.43
N VAL A 33 -0.91 9.85 14.17
CA VAL A 33 -1.40 8.64 13.48
C VAL A 33 -1.17 8.82 11.99
N THR A 34 -0.48 7.86 11.35
CA THR A 34 -0.24 7.87 9.90
C THR A 34 -1.19 6.89 9.22
N ALA A 35 -2.14 7.42 8.44
CA ALA A 35 -2.98 6.65 7.56
C ALA A 35 -2.24 6.43 6.23
N VAL A 36 -2.13 5.18 5.78
CA VAL A 36 -1.54 4.83 4.49
C VAL A 36 -2.61 4.20 3.61
N THR A 37 -2.95 4.86 2.51
CA THR A 37 -3.93 4.39 1.54
C THR A 37 -3.20 3.81 0.33
N ILE A 38 -3.55 2.58 -0.03
CA ILE A 38 -2.95 1.86 -1.16
C ILE A 38 -4.04 1.59 -2.19
N ARG A 39 -3.79 1.99 -3.43
CA ARG A 39 -4.61 1.63 -4.60
C ARG A 39 -3.78 0.74 -5.52
N VAL A 40 -4.36 -0.36 -5.94
CA VAL A 40 -3.75 -1.34 -6.84
C VAL A 40 -4.78 -1.79 -7.88
N ALA A 41 -4.32 -2.47 -8.93
CA ALA A 41 -5.20 -3.11 -9.90
C ALA A 41 -6.18 -4.09 -9.20
N PRO A 42 -7.44 -4.22 -9.67
CA PRO A 42 -8.43 -5.11 -9.06
C PRO A 42 -7.95 -6.56 -8.89
N ASP A 43 -7.21 -7.07 -9.87
CA ASP A 43 -6.69 -8.44 -9.87
C ASP A 43 -5.56 -8.64 -8.84
N ASP A 44 -4.93 -7.57 -8.39
CA ASP A 44 -3.83 -7.57 -7.44
C ASP A 44 -4.29 -7.41 -5.99
N VAL A 45 -5.56 -7.01 -5.74
CA VAL A 45 -6.12 -6.84 -4.39
C VAL A 45 -5.99 -8.14 -3.58
N GLY A 46 -6.31 -9.29 -4.17
CA GLY A 46 -6.19 -10.58 -3.48
C GLY A 46 -4.76 -10.95 -3.09
N ARG A 47 -3.76 -10.47 -3.85
CA ARG A 47 -2.34 -10.69 -3.55
C ARG A 47 -1.89 -9.83 -2.37
N VAL A 48 -2.40 -8.61 -2.28
CA VAL A 48 -2.07 -7.66 -1.20
C VAL A 48 -2.74 -8.05 0.12
N ILE A 49 -4.01 -8.46 0.09
CA ILE A 49 -4.75 -8.86 1.30
C ILE A 49 -4.31 -10.25 1.79
N GLY A 50 -3.95 -11.15 0.87
CA GLY A 50 -3.50 -12.50 1.18
C GLY A 50 -4.62 -13.45 1.64
N LYS A 51 -4.27 -14.73 1.80
CA LYS A 51 -5.24 -15.84 1.97
C LYS A 51 -6.05 -15.84 3.28
N ARG A 52 -5.72 -14.99 4.26
CA ARG A 52 -6.41 -14.92 5.56
C ARG A 52 -7.34 -13.71 5.71
N GLY A 53 -7.59 -12.98 4.62
CA GLY A 53 -8.48 -11.82 4.60
C GLY A 53 -9.43 -11.77 3.40
N ALA A 54 -9.78 -12.93 2.81
CA ALA A 54 -10.84 -13.04 1.83
C ALA A 54 -12.22 -13.10 2.50
#